data_AF-A0A497CXC8-F1
#
_entry.id   AF-A0A497CXC8-F1
#
_cell.length_a   1.000
_cell.length_b   1.000
_cell.length_c   1.000
_cell.angle_alpha   90.00
_cell.angle_beta   90.00
_cell.angle_gamma   90.00
#
_symmetry.space_group_name_H-M   'P 1'
#
loop_
_entity.id
_entity.type
_entity.pdbx_description
1 polymer ?
#
loop_
_entity_poly.entity_id
_entity_poly.type
_entity_poly.pdbx_seq_one_letter_code
_entity_poly.pdbx_strand_id
1 'polypeptide(L)'
;MMFAIAYNAIAQTAPVNHYVFLQDEEGTYTEINGGTVHGTTANDDESFNAIDIGFAFNFNGADYTQISIQSNGFIAMGSSVNEIERYPISDAAGSNNVISAFGCNLRSRPDGELMTLMSGTAPNRVFTVQWKNYMRD
;
A
#
# COMPACT_ATOMS: atom_id res chain seq x y z
N MET A 1 -20.07 17.04 -41.85
CA MET A 1 -19.22 15.86 -41.60
C MET A 1 -18.70 15.99 -40.18
N MET A 2 -19.16 15.16 -39.26
CA MET A 2 -18.74 15.17 -37.86
C MET A 2 -17.73 14.04 -37.67
N PHE A 3 -16.47 14.39 -37.39
CA PHE A 3 -15.43 13.43 -37.03
C PHE A 3 -15.43 13.30 -35.50
N ALA A 4 -15.84 12.14 -35.00
CA ALA A 4 -15.63 11.78 -33.61
C ALA A 4 -14.36 10.92 -33.53
N ILE A 5 -13.35 11.41 -32.80
CA ILE A 5 -12.20 10.59 -32.42
C ILE A 5 -12.58 9.90 -31.11
N ALA A 6 -12.90 8.61 -31.19
CA ALA A 6 -13.00 7.77 -30.00
C ALA A 6 -11.57 7.41 -29.57
N TYR A 7 -11.12 7.98 -28.44
CA TYR A 7 -9.97 7.44 -27.73
C TYR A 7 -10.40 6.14 -27.08
N ASN A 8 -10.00 5.01 -27.66
CA ASN A 8 -9.97 3.76 -26.91
C ASN A 8 -8.83 3.91 -25.90
N ALA A 9 -9.16 4.35 -24.68
CA ALA A 9 -8.29 4.12 -23.55
C ALA A 9 -8.22 2.61 -23.37
N ILE A 10 -7.18 1.98 -23.94
CA ILE A 10 -6.77 0.66 -23.51
C ILE A 10 -6.26 0.91 -22.10
N ALA A 11 -7.12 0.77 -21.09
CA ALA A 11 -6.66 0.59 -19.73
C ALA A 11 -5.72 -0.60 -19.81
N GLN A 12 -4.42 -0.33 -19.76
CA GLN A 12 -3.41 -1.36 -19.71
C GLN A 12 -3.68 -2.07 -18.39
N THR A 13 -4.40 -3.19 -18.46
CA THR A 13 -4.62 -4.00 -17.28
C THR A 13 -3.23 -4.47 -16.87
N ALA A 14 -2.73 -3.97 -15.74
CA ALA A 14 -1.60 -4.58 -15.07
C ALA A 14 -2.19 -5.62 -14.12
N PRO A 15 -2.41 -6.87 -14.59
CA PRO A 15 -2.76 -7.94 -13.66
C PRO A 15 -1.70 -8.02 -12.57
N VAL A 16 -2.09 -8.44 -11.37
CA VAL A 16 -1.18 -8.46 -10.21
C VAL A 16 0.13 -9.22 -10.51
N ASN A 17 0.07 -10.24 -11.37
CA ASN A 17 1.24 -11.03 -11.79
C ASN A 17 2.25 -10.30 -12.70
N HIS A 18 2.00 -9.06 -13.12
CA HIS A 18 2.99 -8.20 -13.78
C HIS A 18 3.87 -7.44 -12.79
N TYR A 19 3.48 -7.38 -11.52
CA TYR A 19 4.30 -6.82 -10.45
C TYR A 19 5.29 -7.86 -9.96
N VAL A 20 6.56 -7.45 -9.81
CA VAL A 20 7.61 -8.28 -9.25
C VAL A 20 7.75 -7.98 -7.77
N PHE A 21 7.77 -9.04 -6.96
CA PHE A 21 8.21 -8.95 -5.58
C PHE A 21 9.74 -8.95 -5.55
N LEU A 22 10.33 -7.90 -4.99
CA LEU A 22 11.77 -7.79 -4.77
C LEU A 22 12.02 -7.70 -3.27
N GLN A 23 12.82 -8.62 -2.77
CA GLN A 23 13.37 -8.57 -1.41
C GLN A 23 14.87 -8.35 -1.54
N ASP A 24 15.38 -7.34 -0.84
CA ASP A 24 16.81 -7.09 -0.76
C ASP A 24 17.36 -7.83 0.48
N GLU A 25 18.04 -8.95 0.24
CA GLU A 25 18.61 -9.81 1.30
C GLU A 25 19.96 -9.26 1.83
N GLU A 26 20.62 -8.37 1.08
CA GLU A 26 21.94 -7.80 1.43
C GLU A 26 21.88 -6.28 1.69
N GLY A 27 20.73 -5.65 1.43
CA GLY A 27 20.47 -4.24 1.68
C GLY A 27 20.50 -3.88 3.15
N THR A 28 21.10 -2.73 3.46
CA THR A 28 20.96 -2.14 4.80
C THR A 28 19.59 -1.46 4.88
N TYR A 29 18.79 -1.82 5.89
CA TYR A 29 17.55 -1.11 6.19
C TYR A 29 17.82 0.40 6.28
N THR A 30 17.13 1.17 5.46
CA THR A 30 17.20 2.64 5.45
C THR A 30 15.83 3.17 5.83
N GLU A 31 15.76 3.75 7.02
CA GLU A 31 14.54 4.39 7.51
C GLU A 31 14.15 5.57 6.61
N ILE A 32 12.87 5.65 6.24
CA ILE A 32 12.34 6.85 5.56
C ILE A 32 12.30 8.04 6.52
N ASN A 33 12.69 9.21 6.05
CA ASN A 33 12.70 10.45 6.82
C ASN A 33 11.82 11.52 6.15
N GLY A 34 11.15 12.36 6.95
CA GLY A 34 10.30 13.45 6.46
C GLY A 34 8.97 13.01 5.84
N GLY A 35 8.53 11.78 6.11
CA GLY A 35 7.22 11.28 5.71
C GLY A 35 6.09 11.73 6.64
N THR A 36 4.88 11.27 6.34
CA THR A 36 3.69 11.44 7.19
C THR A 36 3.60 10.27 8.16
N VAL A 37 3.60 10.58 9.46
CA VAL A 37 3.38 9.60 10.53
C VAL A 37 1.89 9.35 10.69
N HIS A 38 1.50 8.08 10.72
CA HIS A 38 0.11 7.64 10.95
C HIS A 38 -0.01 6.92 12.28
N GLY A 39 0.89 5.98 12.53
CA GLY A 39 0.88 5.10 13.69
C GLY A 39 1.95 5.43 14.73
N THR A 40 1.73 5.01 15.97
CA THR A 40 2.58 5.28 17.13
C THR A 40 2.99 3.97 17.84
N THR A 41 3.67 4.08 18.98
CA THR A 41 4.08 2.95 19.84
C THR A 41 2.91 2.16 20.42
N ALA A 42 1.69 2.69 20.36
CA ALA A 42 0.49 2.05 20.92
C ALA A 42 -0.25 1.16 19.92
N ASN A 43 0.18 1.09 18.66
CA ASN A 43 -0.60 0.38 17.65
C ASN A 43 -0.66 -1.13 17.86
N ASP A 44 -1.87 -1.65 17.77
CA ASP A 44 -2.29 -3.04 17.74
C ASP A 44 -3.63 -3.13 16.97
N ASP A 45 -3.66 -3.85 15.84
CA ASP A 45 -4.84 -4.02 14.97
C ASP A 45 -5.47 -2.74 14.36
N GLU A 46 -4.81 -1.56 14.34
CA GLU A 46 -5.42 -0.38 13.71
C GLU A 46 -5.34 -0.32 12.18
N SER A 47 -6.36 0.31 11.59
CA SER A 47 -6.43 0.68 10.19
C SER A 47 -6.28 2.20 10.01
N PHE A 48 -5.40 2.59 9.09
CA PHE A 48 -5.14 3.96 8.65
C PHE A 48 -5.69 4.13 7.24
N ASN A 49 -6.80 4.85 7.11
CA ASN A 49 -7.61 4.83 5.90
C ASN A 49 -7.42 6.06 5.01
N ALA A 50 -7.65 5.88 3.71
CA ALA A 50 -7.73 6.96 2.71
C ALA A 50 -6.47 7.84 2.64
N ILE A 51 -5.31 7.19 2.61
CA ILE A 51 -4.01 7.84 2.46
C ILE A 51 -3.74 8.10 0.98
N ASP A 52 -3.54 9.37 0.62
CA ASP A 52 -3.25 9.77 -0.75
C ASP A 52 -1.86 9.29 -1.21
N ILE A 53 -1.81 8.59 -2.34
CA ILE A 53 -0.58 8.07 -2.96
C ILE A 53 0.20 9.22 -3.65
N GLY A 54 -0.52 10.26 -4.10
CA GLY A 54 0.04 11.40 -4.85
C GLY A 54 0.21 11.14 -6.35
N PHE A 55 -0.18 9.97 -6.84
CA PHE A 55 -0.28 9.62 -8.27
C PHE A 55 -1.30 8.48 -8.48
N ALA A 56 -1.75 8.30 -9.72
CA ALA A 56 -2.59 7.16 -10.08
C ALA A 56 -1.72 5.89 -10.18
N PHE A 57 -2.01 4.90 -9.35
CA PHE A 57 -1.37 3.59 -9.35
C PHE A 57 -2.35 2.55 -9.88
N ASN A 58 -2.02 1.90 -11.01
CA ASN A 58 -2.86 0.85 -11.57
C ASN A 58 -2.59 -0.46 -10.85
N PHE A 59 -3.58 -1.05 -10.18
CA PHE A 59 -3.43 -2.35 -9.55
C PHE A 59 -4.60 -3.25 -9.93
N ASN A 60 -4.30 -4.45 -10.42
CA ASN A 60 -5.30 -5.41 -10.88
C ASN A 60 -6.28 -4.81 -11.92
N GLY A 61 -5.78 -3.93 -12.80
CA GLY A 61 -6.56 -3.27 -13.84
C GLY A 61 -7.44 -2.10 -13.40
N ALA A 62 -7.37 -1.67 -12.13
CA ALA A 62 -8.05 -0.47 -11.63
C ALA A 62 -7.05 0.60 -11.20
N ASP A 63 -7.35 1.86 -11.47
CA ASP A 63 -6.52 2.99 -11.03
C ASP A 63 -6.93 3.44 -9.63
N TYR A 64 -5.94 3.58 -8.75
CA TYR A 64 -6.11 4.05 -7.38
C TYR A 64 -5.27 5.30 -7.14
N THR A 65 -5.85 6.28 -6.46
CA THR A 65 -5.13 7.46 -5.95
C THR A 65 -4.96 7.43 -4.43
N GLN A 66 -5.61 6.47 -3.78
CA GLN A 66 -5.61 6.28 -2.34
C GLN A 66 -5.41 4.81 -1.99
N ILE A 67 -4.79 4.59 -0.84
CA ILE A 67 -4.68 3.30 -0.16
C ILE A 67 -5.14 3.42 1.30
N SER A 68 -5.40 2.29 1.91
CA SER A 68 -5.46 2.14 3.35
C SER A 68 -4.34 1.21 3.80
N ILE A 69 -3.85 1.43 5.01
CA ILE A 69 -2.75 0.65 5.60
C ILE A 69 -3.25 0.07 6.90
N GLN A 70 -2.89 -1.18 7.17
CA GLN A 70 -3.28 -1.86 8.39
C GLN A 70 -2.03 -2.30 9.16
N SER A 71 -2.08 -2.18 10.49
CA SER A 71 -0.94 -2.36 11.42
C SER A 71 -0.30 -3.76 11.33
N ASN A 72 -1.10 -4.80 11.09
CA ASN A 72 -0.67 -6.19 10.80
C ASN A 72 0.02 -6.39 9.43
N GLY A 73 0.57 -5.31 8.84
CA GLY A 73 1.59 -5.39 7.80
C GLY A 73 1.09 -5.56 6.37
N PHE A 74 -0.03 -4.92 6.02
CA PHE A 74 -0.53 -4.91 4.65
C PHE A 74 -1.17 -3.58 4.23
N ILE A 75 -1.32 -3.42 2.91
CA ILE A 75 -1.93 -2.28 2.24
C ILE A 75 -3.18 -2.75 1.50
N ALA A 76 -4.32 -2.14 1.76
CA ALA A 76 -5.55 -2.35 1.01
C ALA A 76 -5.74 -1.22 -0.01
N MET A 77 -6.09 -1.55 -1.26
CA MET A 77 -6.27 -0.53 -2.29
C MET A 77 -7.62 0.19 -2.12
N GLY A 78 -7.61 1.52 -2.13
CA GLY A 78 -8.80 2.36 -1.93
C GLY A 78 -8.84 3.04 -0.56
N SER A 79 -10.04 3.43 -0.11
CA SER A 79 -10.24 4.30 1.05
C SER A 79 -10.58 3.57 2.36
N SER A 80 -10.63 2.24 2.36
CA SER A 80 -10.96 1.42 3.54
C SER A 80 -10.17 0.11 3.56
N VAL A 81 -10.13 -0.55 4.71
CA VAL A 81 -9.71 -1.94 4.86
C VAL A 81 -10.98 -2.78 4.98
N ASN A 82 -11.18 -3.76 4.09
CA ASN A 82 -12.37 -4.60 4.09
C ASN A 82 -12.14 -6.01 4.70
N GLU A 83 -10.89 -6.40 4.97
CA GLU A 83 -10.51 -7.73 5.43
C GLU A 83 -10.41 -7.88 6.95
N ILE A 84 -10.32 -9.14 7.39
CA ILE A 84 -9.92 -9.52 8.76
C ILE A 84 -8.42 -9.27 8.90
N GLU A 85 -8.07 -8.51 9.93
CA GLU A 85 -6.79 -7.81 10.13
C GLU A 85 -5.51 -8.66 9.99
N ARG A 86 -5.54 -10.00 9.96
CA ARG A 86 -4.33 -10.84 10.12
C ARG A 86 -3.98 -11.74 8.94
N TYR A 87 -4.86 -11.93 7.96
CA TYR A 87 -4.64 -12.83 6.83
C TYR A 87 -5.10 -12.20 5.52
N PRO A 88 -4.33 -11.24 5.01
CA PRO A 88 -4.75 -10.48 3.87
C PRO A 88 -4.54 -11.24 2.56
N ILE A 89 -5.52 -12.06 2.20
CA ILE A 89 -5.55 -12.76 0.91
C ILE A 89 -6.62 -12.10 0.07
N SER A 90 -6.20 -11.55 -1.06
CA SER A 90 -7.14 -10.99 -2.03
C SER A 90 -8.09 -12.07 -2.53
N ASP A 91 -9.38 -11.88 -2.27
CA ASP A 91 -10.46 -12.72 -2.72
C ASP A 91 -11.62 -11.88 -3.27
N ALA A 92 -12.55 -12.56 -3.96
CA ALA A 92 -13.74 -11.94 -4.51
C ALA A 92 -14.84 -11.67 -3.45
N ALA A 93 -14.63 -12.04 -2.19
CA ALA A 93 -15.68 -12.22 -1.19
C ALA A 93 -15.54 -11.32 0.05
N GLY A 94 -14.42 -10.64 0.27
CA GLY A 94 -14.20 -9.80 1.44
C GLY A 94 -13.03 -8.82 1.36
N SER A 95 -12.03 -9.07 0.52
CA SER A 95 -10.89 -8.16 0.38
C SER A 95 -11.09 -7.02 -0.61
N ASN A 96 -10.36 -5.92 -0.44
CA ASN A 96 -10.20 -4.91 -1.47
C ASN A 96 -8.76 -4.82 -1.96
N ASN A 97 -8.38 -5.76 -2.85
CA ASN A 97 -7.10 -5.80 -3.59
C ASN A 97 -5.89 -5.45 -2.70
N VAL A 98 -5.22 -6.44 -2.15
CA VAL A 98 -4.24 -6.21 -1.07
C VAL A 98 -2.81 -6.48 -1.52
N ILE A 99 -1.90 -5.61 -1.06
CA ILE A 99 -0.45 -5.79 -1.13
C ILE A 99 0.03 -6.07 0.30
N SER A 100 0.52 -7.29 0.54
CA SER A 100 0.95 -7.72 1.87
C SER A 100 2.48 -7.74 1.97
N ALA A 101 3.03 -7.08 2.99
CA ALA A 101 4.45 -7.15 3.33
C ALA A 101 4.72 -8.24 4.37
N PHE A 102 3.87 -8.31 5.41
CA PHE A 102 3.98 -9.29 6.49
C PHE A 102 2.72 -10.15 6.62
N GLY A 103 1.54 -9.53 6.58
CA GLY A 103 0.24 -10.21 6.67
C GLY A 103 0.13 -11.16 7.87
N CYS A 104 0.39 -10.66 9.07
CA CYS A 104 0.31 -11.46 10.31
C CYS A 104 0.03 -10.57 11.51
N ASN A 105 -0.35 -11.14 12.65
CA ASN A 105 -0.62 -10.39 13.89
C ASN A 105 0.63 -9.61 14.36
N LEU A 106 0.71 -8.33 14.01
CA LEU A 106 1.74 -7.39 14.40
C LEU A 106 1.20 -6.32 15.34
N ARG A 107 2.03 -5.97 16.31
CA ARG A 107 1.87 -4.73 17.08
C ARG A 107 3.14 -3.92 17.14
N SER A 108 2.98 -2.64 17.45
CA SER A 108 4.07 -1.71 17.67
C SER A 108 4.81 -2.01 18.98
N ARG A 109 6.09 -1.61 19.04
CA ARG A 109 6.98 -1.70 20.23
C ARG A 109 7.43 -0.30 20.66
N PRO A 110 8.18 -0.15 21.77
CA PRO A 110 8.90 1.09 22.02
C PRO A 110 9.69 1.54 20.79
N ASP A 111 9.64 2.85 20.51
CA ASP A 111 10.20 3.48 19.30
C ASP A 111 9.62 2.97 17.98
N GLY A 112 8.42 2.39 18.01
CA GLY A 112 7.65 1.97 16.84
C GLY A 112 6.79 3.07 16.22
N GLU A 113 6.74 3.07 14.89
CA GLU A 113 6.08 4.10 14.09
C GLU A 113 5.61 3.53 12.75
N LEU A 114 4.43 3.96 12.30
CA LEU A 114 3.98 3.72 10.92
C LEU A 114 4.05 5.02 10.15
N MET A 115 4.85 5.04 9.07
CA MET A 115 5.09 6.23 8.26
C MET A 115 4.91 5.94 6.76
N THR A 116 4.46 6.95 6.02
CA THR A 116 4.46 6.93 4.55
C THR A 116 5.26 8.07 3.94
N LEU A 117 5.88 7.84 2.79
CA LEU A 117 6.59 8.89 2.05
C LEU A 117 6.42 8.72 0.53
N MET A 118 6.00 9.79 -0.15
CA MET A 118 6.08 9.89 -1.61
C MET A 118 7.38 10.59 -2.01
N SER A 119 8.13 9.97 -2.90
CA SER A 119 9.40 10.49 -3.41
C SER A 119 9.43 10.47 -4.95
N GLY A 120 10.35 11.25 -5.51
CA GLY A 120 10.49 11.43 -6.96
C GLY A 120 9.53 12.48 -7.53
N THR A 121 9.49 12.56 -8.85
CA THR A 121 8.68 13.52 -9.61
C THR A 121 8.07 12.82 -10.84
N ALA A 122 7.01 13.37 -11.43
CA ALA A 122 6.41 12.75 -12.62
C ALA A 122 7.45 12.54 -13.74
N PRO A 123 7.42 11.38 -14.43
CA PRO A 123 6.55 10.22 -14.23
C PRO A 123 7.09 9.18 -13.23
N ASN A 124 8.30 9.35 -12.71
CA ASN A 124 9.00 8.37 -11.88
C ASN A 124 8.83 8.70 -10.38
N ARG A 125 7.81 8.11 -9.75
CA ARG A 125 7.50 8.28 -8.33
C ARG A 125 7.50 6.97 -7.59
N VAL A 126 7.81 7.03 -6.29
CA VAL A 126 7.74 5.90 -5.37
C VAL A 126 6.95 6.33 -4.15
N PHE A 127 5.93 5.53 -3.79
CA PHE A 127 5.23 5.66 -2.52
C PHE A 127 5.69 4.55 -1.58
N THR A 128 6.25 4.91 -0.43
CA THR A 128 6.80 3.96 0.54
C THR A 128 5.90 3.90 1.77
N VAL A 129 5.62 2.69 2.26
CA VAL A 129 5.00 2.44 3.57
C VAL A 129 6.02 1.75 4.45
N GLN A 130 6.20 2.24 5.67
CA GLN A 130 7.15 1.72 6.64
C GLN A 130 6.45 1.37 7.96
N TRP A 131 6.60 0.11 8.40
CA TRP A 131 6.29 -0.35 9.75
C TRP A 131 7.60 -0.47 10.54
N LYS A 132 7.99 0.58 11.26
CA LYS A 132 9.24 0.61 12.03
C LYS A 132 9.03 0.00 13.41
N ASN A 133 9.89 -0.94 13.80
CA ASN A 133 9.87 -1.60 15.11
C ASN A 133 8.52 -2.27 15.46
N TYR A 134 7.80 -2.78 14.45
CA TYR A 134 6.67 -3.67 14.69
C TYR A 134 7.17 -5.09 14.95
N MET A 135 6.42 -5.85 15.74
CA MET A 135 6.72 -7.26 16.00
C MET A 135 5.49 -8.11 15.86
N ARG A 136 5.72 -9.40 15.61
CA ARG A 136 4.68 -10.39 15.77
C ARG A 136 4.34 -10.58 17.25
N ASP A 137 3.05 -10.58 17.55
CA ASP A 137 2.51 -10.99 18.85
C ASP A 137 2.30 -12.50 18.98
#